data_AF-A0A0A0JR06-F1
#
_entry.id   AF-A0A0A0JR06-F1
#
_cell.length_a   1.000
_cell.length_b   1.000
_cell.length_c   1.000
_cell.angle_alpha   90.00
_cell.angle_beta   90.00
_cell.angle_gamma   90.00
#
_symmetry.space_group_name_H-M   'P 1'
#
loop_
_entity.id
_entity.type
_entity.pdbx_description
1 polymer ?
#
loop_
_entity_poly.entity_id
_entity_poly.type
_entity_poly.pdbx_seq_one_letter_code
_entity_poly.pdbx_strand_id
1 'polypeptide(L)'
;MEVAMSDPILELLAAPPSPSMSVDENAVYAGGRRRVRRRALRRTGFGLGAAAAAAAIAFAVVGPGVGGDALPADRPSQMEGAGKAVSANLFDGTYAVEVIPGAPADQPNVKFYKVDGGKRSLLAGSSADANVVSMGTGSGADGIMLGTAPATLAKSLTIAPGSKGGIQQDEALLPGTDYKAYALKFDNPADVETYQGTIWMDDTDSAVVRDAMGNRLASTKIGATDTFFVHRDADVMGVFTADGGSTKQLGTSSITTLGTGQRHEGEDWSWLSITLLPEGSRNVTFEWADAATHHDAVVTDSSGTDGAVAWATGTAPGDGPGPRVTRVTWTDKAGTRHTEAAN
;
A
#
# COMPACT_ATOMS: atom_id res chain seq x y z
N MET A 1 -78.12 17.73 -8.17
CA MET A 1 -77.71 16.32 -7.99
C MET A 1 -76.31 16.25 -8.54
N GLU A 2 -75.34 16.49 -7.66
CA GLU A 2 -73.95 16.82 -8.00
C GLU A 2 -73.10 15.61 -7.62
N VAL A 3 -72.46 15.00 -8.62
CA VAL A 3 -71.60 13.83 -8.44
C VAL A 3 -70.24 14.34 -7.98
N ALA A 4 -69.93 14.14 -6.70
CA ALA A 4 -68.61 14.39 -6.15
C ALA A 4 -67.60 13.41 -6.77
N MET A 5 -66.73 13.90 -7.66
CA MET A 5 -65.57 13.14 -8.12
C MET A 5 -64.53 13.14 -7.00
N SER A 6 -64.35 11.97 -6.39
CA SER A 6 -63.26 11.69 -5.46
C SER A 6 -61.92 11.77 -6.19
N ASP A 7 -61.04 12.63 -5.69
CA ASP A 7 -59.71 12.90 -6.23
C ASP A 7 -58.78 11.69 -5.97
N PRO A 8 -58.37 10.92 -6.99
CA PRO A 8 -57.65 9.66 -6.83
C PRO A 8 -56.21 9.84 -6.30
N ILE A 9 -55.73 11.09 -6.20
CA ILE A 9 -54.39 11.41 -5.69
C ILE A 9 -54.36 11.38 -4.14
N LEU A 10 -55.46 11.71 -3.48
CA LEU A 10 -55.53 11.71 -2.01
C LEU A 10 -55.70 10.30 -1.41
N GLU A 11 -56.15 9.34 -2.20
CA GLU A 11 -56.31 7.94 -1.79
C GLU A 11 -54.97 7.16 -1.82
N LEU A 12 -53.98 7.65 -2.58
CA LEU A 12 -52.63 7.09 -2.67
C LEU A 12 -51.72 7.45 -1.49
N LEU A 13 -52.13 8.40 -0.64
CA LEU A 13 -51.35 8.87 0.52
C LEU A 13 -51.78 8.24 1.86
N ALA A 14 -52.83 7.41 1.88
CA ALA A 14 -53.38 6.81 3.10
C ALA A 14 -53.19 5.28 3.21
N ALA A 15 -52.45 4.65 2.30
CA ALA A 15 -52.21 3.21 2.34
C ALA A 15 -51.16 2.85 3.41
N PRO A 16 -51.45 1.96 4.38
CA PRO A 16 -50.48 1.49 5.36
C PRO A 16 -49.38 0.66 4.68
N PRO A 17 -48.10 0.76 5.13
CA PRO A 17 -47.02 -0.01 4.53
C PRO A 17 -47.23 -1.50 4.82
N SER A 18 -47.30 -2.32 3.79
CA SER A 18 -47.19 -3.78 3.93
C SER A 18 -46.75 -4.41 2.60
N PRO A 19 -46.03 -5.55 2.60
CA PRO A 19 -45.15 -6.13 3.62
C PRO A 19 -43.66 -5.92 3.26
N SER A 20 -42.77 -6.12 4.22
CA SER A 20 -41.33 -6.17 3.99
C SER A 20 -40.99 -7.23 2.95
N MET A 21 -40.45 -6.81 1.80
CA MET A 21 -39.59 -7.68 1.00
C MET A 21 -38.30 -7.87 1.78
N SER A 22 -38.31 -8.83 2.70
CA SER A 22 -37.07 -9.42 3.19
C SER A 22 -36.44 -10.14 2.00
N VAL A 23 -35.42 -9.52 1.45
CA VAL A 23 -34.52 -10.21 0.53
C VAL A 23 -33.82 -11.26 1.37
N ASP A 24 -34.08 -12.53 1.09
CA ASP A 24 -33.29 -13.63 1.65
C ASP A 24 -31.87 -13.53 1.08
N GLU A 25 -31.00 -12.84 1.82
CA GLU A 25 -29.60 -12.62 1.47
C GLU A 25 -28.88 -13.95 1.25
N ASN A 26 -29.23 -15.02 1.98
CA ASN A 26 -28.62 -16.33 1.82
C ASN A 26 -28.97 -16.98 0.47
N ALA A 27 -30.18 -16.72 -0.07
CA ALA A 27 -30.58 -17.18 -1.40
C ALA A 27 -29.83 -16.43 -2.53
N VAL A 28 -29.52 -15.14 -2.34
CA VAL A 28 -28.76 -14.33 -3.31
C VAL A 28 -27.27 -14.72 -3.32
N TYR A 29 -26.69 -15.06 -2.17
CA TYR A 29 -25.29 -15.50 -2.09
C TYR A 29 -25.03 -16.93 -2.60
N ALA A 30 -26.01 -17.82 -2.54
CA ALA A 30 -25.86 -19.20 -3.03
C ALA A 30 -25.88 -19.29 -4.58
N GLY A 31 -26.69 -18.44 -5.25
CA GLY A 31 -26.81 -18.42 -6.71
C GLY A 31 -25.58 -17.84 -7.44
N GLY A 32 -24.91 -16.86 -6.84
CA GLY A 32 -23.75 -16.17 -7.44
C GLY A 32 -22.46 -17.01 -7.48
N ARG A 33 -22.22 -17.85 -6.47
CA ARG A 33 -20.98 -18.63 -6.33
C ARG A 33 -20.77 -19.67 -7.44
N ARG A 34 -21.83 -20.19 -8.06
CA ARG A 34 -21.72 -21.19 -9.15
C ARG A 34 -21.42 -20.58 -10.53
N ARG A 35 -21.78 -19.31 -10.79
CA ARG A 35 -21.53 -18.67 -12.10
C ARG A 35 -20.17 -17.97 -12.18
N VAL A 36 -19.62 -17.48 -11.07
CA VAL A 36 -18.29 -16.84 -11.05
C VAL A 36 -17.15 -17.85 -11.27
N ARG A 37 -17.24 -19.06 -10.68
CA ARG A 37 -16.23 -20.12 -10.88
C ARG A 37 -16.08 -20.56 -12.34
N ARG A 38 -17.12 -20.46 -13.19
CA ARG A 38 -17.01 -20.80 -14.62
C ARG A 38 -16.46 -19.68 -15.49
N ARG A 39 -16.44 -18.43 -15.04
CA ARG A 39 -15.84 -17.30 -15.78
C ARG A 39 -14.35 -17.11 -15.47
N ALA A 40 -13.90 -17.43 -14.25
CA ALA A 40 -12.49 -17.39 -13.90
C ALA A 40 -11.64 -18.39 -14.71
N LEU A 41 -12.19 -19.54 -15.07
CA LEU A 41 -11.51 -20.57 -15.87
C LEU A 41 -11.40 -20.29 -17.37
N ARG A 42 -11.99 -19.20 -17.90
CA ARG A 42 -11.94 -18.85 -19.33
C ARG A 42 -11.10 -17.60 -19.66
N ARG A 43 -10.44 -16.98 -18.68
CA ARG A 43 -9.57 -15.81 -18.88
C ARG A 43 -8.06 -16.08 -18.80
N THR A 44 -7.65 -17.33 -18.61
CA THR A 44 -6.25 -17.79 -18.69
C THR A 44 -5.81 -18.18 -20.11
N GLY A 45 -6.49 -17.68 -21.16
CA GLY A 45 -6.18 -18.01 -22.56
C GLY A 45 -5.92 -16.79 -23.42
N PHE A 46 -4.63 -16.55 -23.72
CA PHE A 46 -4.06 -15.80 -24.85
C PHE A 46 -4.15 -14.26 -24.90
N GLY A 47 -2.96 -13.63 -24.84
CA GLY A 47 -2.69 -12.24 -25.26
C GLY A 47 -1.27 -11.78 -24.90
N LEU A 48 -0.26 -12.20 -25.67
CA LEU A 48 1.18 -11.96 -25.50
C LEU A 48 1.63 -10.52 -25.81
N GLY A 49 2.55 -10.00 -25.00
CA GLY A 49 3.41 -8.83 -25.28
C GLY A 49 4.49 -8.68 -24.21
N ALA A 50 5.70 -9.14 -24.48
CA ALA A 50 6.77 -9.45 -23.53
C ALA A 50 7.49 -8.26 -22.89
N ALA A 51 7.72 -8.31 -21.56
CA ALA A 51 8.94 -7.86 -20.90
C ALA A 51 9.08 -8.55 -19.51
N ALA A 52 10.15 -9.34 -19.37
CA ALA A 52 10.77 -9.93 -18.17
C ALA A 52 9.86 -10.41 -17.01
N ALA A 53 9.64 -11.73 -16.97
CA ALA A 53 9.05 -12.45 -15.84
C ALA A 53 10.11 -12.85 -14.80
N ALA A 54 9.90 -12.46 -13.53
CA ALA A 54 10.17 -13.18 -12.28
C ALA A 54 10.08 -12.18 -11.10
N ALA A 55 9.36 -12.38 -9.99
CA ALA A 55 8.60 -13.54 -9.56
C ALA A 55 7.48 -13.14 -8.58
N ALA A 56 6.23 -13.37 -8.95
CA ALA A 56 5.24 -13.82 -7.97
C ALA A 56 5.59 -15.28 -7.67
N ILE A 57 6.37 -15.54 -6.62
CA ILE A 57 6.73 -16.91 -6.23
C ILE A 57 5.45 -17.57 -5.72
N ALA A 58 4.88 -18.46 -6.53
CA ALA A 58 3.76 -19.29 -6.12
C ALA A 58 4.21 -20.23 -4.99
N PHE A 59 3.58 -20.08 -3.82
CA PHE A 59 3.79 -20.88 -2.63
C PHE A 59 3.61 -22.38 -2.91
N ALA A 60 4.67 -23.17 -2.70
CA ALA A 60 4.52 -24.61 -2.60
C ALA A 60 3.94 -24.97 -1.23
N VAL A 61 2.73 -25.53 -1.21
CA VAL A 61 2.11 -26.09 0.00
C VAL A 61 2.92 -27.30 0.45
N VAL A 62 3.66 -27.18 1.55
CA VAL A 62 4.34 -28.31 2.21
C VAL A 62 3.53 -28.69 3.43
N GLY A 63 3.14 -29.97 3.51
CA GLY A 63 2.22 -30.52 4.51
C GLY A 63 2.70 -30.48 5.97
N PRO A 64 1.89 -30.98 6.91
CA PRO A 64 2.11 -30.81 8.33
C PRO A 64 3.24 -31.74 8.81
N GLY A 65 4.40 -31.16 9.09
CA GLY A 65 5.50 -31.83 9.77
C GLY A 65 6.84 -31.22 9.45
N VAL A 66 7.33 -30.31 10.30
CA VAL A 66 8.76 -29.93 10.28
C VAL A 66 9.47 -30.91 11.20
N GLY A 67 10.19 -31.87 10.61
CA GLY A 67 11.12 -32.71 11.35
C GLY A 67 12.37 -31.91 11.73
N GLY A 68 12.90 -32.15 12.93
CA GLY A 68 14.29 -31.98 13.38
C GLY A 68 14.95 -30.59 13.37
N ASP A 69 14.75 -29.80 12.32
CA ASP A 69 15.67 -28.72 11.93
C ASP A 69 15.11 -27.30 12.13
N ALA A 70 13.86 -27.15 12.56
CA ALA A 70 13.30 -25.84 12.89
C ALA A 70 13.76 -25.39 14.28
N LEU A 71 14.22 -24.14 14.39
CA LEU A 71 14.62 -23.57 15.68
C LEU A 71 13.43 -23.47 16.66
N PRO A 72 13.67 -23.53 17.99
CA PRO A 72 12.64 -23.29 18.99
C PRO A 72 11.98 -21.92 18.81
N ALA A 73 10.65 -21.84 18.96
CA ALA A 73 9.92 -20.62 18.66
C ALA A 73 10.18 -19.46 19.64
N ASP A 74 10.65 -19.78 20.85
CA ASP A 74 10.88 -18.86 21.95
C ASP A 74 12.24 -18.16 21.93
N ARG A 75 13.10 -18.42 20.92
CA ARG A 75 14.40 -17.77 20.79
C ARG A 75 14.72 -17.39 19.35
N PRO A 76 14.77 -16.09 19.00
CA PRO A 76 15.49 -15.68 17.80
C PRO A 76 16.94 -16.16 17.93
N SER A 77 17.48 -16.76 16.87
CA SER A 77 18.87 -17.22 16.91
C SER A 77 19.80 -16.03 16.72
N GLN A 78 20.55 -15.68 17.78
CA GLN A 78 21.75 -14.87 17.67
C GLN A 78 22.94 -15.80 17.48
N MET A 79 23.22 -16.27 16.25
CA MET A 79 24.45 -17.03 16.03
C MET A 79 25.11 -16.69 14.69
N GLU A 80 26.29 -16.07 14.81
CA GLU A 80 27.31 -15.88 13.79
C GLU A 80 27.94 -17.23 13.43
N GLY A 81 27.57 -17.78 12.27
CA GLY A 81 28.22 -18.98 11.74
C GLY A 81 27.70 -19.34 10.35
N ALA A 82 28.60 -19.46 9.38
CA ALA A 82 28.27 -19.79 8.00
C ALA A 82 27.46 -21.10 7.93
N GLY A 83 26.29 -21.05 7.27
CA GLY A 83 25.45 -22.22 6.97
C GLY A 83 24.44 -22.66 8.04
N LYS A 84 24.30 -21.93 9.17
CA LYS A 84 23.22 -22.19 10.15
C LYS A 84 22.01 -21.30 9.91
N ALA A 85 20.82 -21.85 10.11
CA ALA A 85 19.57 -21.11 9.98
C ALA A 85 19.49 -19.94 10.98
N VAL A 86 19.10 -18.76 10.49
CA VAL A 86 18.86 -17.53 11.25
C VAL A 86 17.37 -17.26 11.26
N SER A 87 16.78 -16.97 12.42
CA SER A 87 15.34 -16.75 12.52
C SER A 87 14.98 -15.52 13.36
N ALA A 88 13.93 -14.84 12.93
CA ALA A 88 13.33 -13.72 13.62
C ALA A 88 11.82 -13.96 13.81
N ASN A 89 11.31 -13.46 14.94
CA ASN A 89 9.91 -13.54 15.32
C ASN A 89 9.18 -12.25 14.94
N LEU A 90 7.92 -12.37 14.57
CA LEU A 90 7.03 -11.28 14.16
C LEU A 90 5.69 -11.41 14.87
N PHE A 91 4.99 -10.28 15.03
CA PHE A 91 3.73 -10.09 15.72
C PHE A 91 3.72 -10.80 17.09
N ASP A 92 4.60 -10.34 17.98
CA ASP A 92 4.80 -10.88 19.33
C ASP A 92 5.12 -12.38 19.36
N GLY A 93 5.77 -12.88 18.30
CA GLY A 93 6.15 -14.28 18.17
C GLY A 93 5.03 -15.20 17.70
N THR A 94 3.93 -14.67 17.16
CA THR A 94 2.88 -15.46 16.48
C THR A 94 3.38 -16.04 15.15
N TYR A 95 4.33 -15.35 14.50
CA TYR A 95 4.93 -15.77 13.24
C TYR A 95 6.45 -15.73 13.35
N ALA A 96 7.11 -16.50 12.48
CA ALA A 96 8.56 -16.46 12.37
C ALA A 96 9.02 -16.62 10.92
N VAL A 97 10.09 -15.92 10.57
CA VAL A 97 10.81 -16.08 9.32
C VAL A 97 12.17 -16.69 9.64
N GLU A 98 12.61 -17.64 8.83
CA GLU A 98 13.91 -18.28 8.94
C GLU A 98 14.63 -18.24 7.60
N VAL A 99 15.91 -17.87 7.60
CA VAL A 99 16.77 -17.84 6.42
C VAL A 99 17.97 -18.76 6.63
N ILE A 100 18.37 -19.51 5.62
CA ILE A 100 19.61 -20.30 5.60
C ILE A 100 20.66 -19.52 4.80
N PRO A 101 21.65 -18.87 5.47
CA PRO A 101 22.67 -18.08 4.78
C PRO A 101 23.56 -18.93 3.88
N GLY A 102 23.92 -18.41 2.70
CA GLY A 102 24.82 -19.08 1.75
C GLY A 102 24.19 -20.19 0.90
N ALA A 103 22.88 -20.39 1.01
CA ALA A 103 22.15 -21.20 0.04
C ALA A 103 22.21 -20.56 -1.36
N PRO A 104 22.39 -21.34 -2.43
CA PRO A 104 22.33 -20.85 -3.81
C PRO A 104 21.03 -20.08 -4.09
N ALA A 105 21.10 -19.00 -4.88
CA ALA A 105 19.95 -18.13 -5.18
C ALA A 105 18.78 -18.86 -5.88
N ASP A 106 19.04 -20.04 -6.45
CA ASP A 106 18.09 -20.91 -7.13
C ASP A 106 17.42 -21.95 -6.19
N GLN A 107 17.71 -21.94 -4.89
CA GLN A 107 17.03 -22.77 -3.90
C GLN A 107 16.21 -21.94 -2.90
N PRO A 108 15.05 -22.44 -2.44
CA PRO A 108 14.30 -21.77 -1.38
C PRO A 108 15.12 -21.75 -0.11
N ASN A 109 15.62 -20.57 0.25
CA ASN A 109 16.46 -20.34 1.42
C ASN A 109 15.70 -19.66 2.57
N VAL A 110 14.42 -19.34 2.37
CA VAL A 110 13.52 -18.75 3.37
C VAL A 110 12.40 -19.71 3.71
N LYS A 111 12.09 -19.82 5.01
CA LYS A 111 10.93 -20.55 5.52
C LYS A 111 10.07 -19.64 6.40
N PHE A 112 8.76 -19.78 6.26
CA PHE A 112 7.76 -19.02 7.00
C PHE A 112 7.00 -19.94 7.93
N TYR A 113 6.84 -19.53 9.18
CA TYR A 113 6.21 -20.34 10.22
C TYR A 113 5.10 -19.58 10.92
N LYS A 114 4.06 -20.34 11.29
CA LYS A 114 3.15 -19.96 12.37
C LYS A 114 3.65 -20.60 13.66
N VAL A 115 3.58 -19.84 14.75
CA VAL A 115 3.98 -20.29 16.08
C VAL A 115 2.73 -20.41 16.95
N ASP A 116 2.43 -21.64 17.38
CA ASP A 116 1.31 -21.92 18.28
C ASP A 116 1.84 -22.70 19.49
N GLY A 117 1.74 -22.12 20.69
CA GLY A 117 2.16 -22.77 21.93
C GLY A 117 3.63 -23.20 21.94
N GLY A 118 4.52 -22.40 21.35
CA GLY A 118 5.96 -22.68 21.24
C GLY A 118 6.34 -23.66 20.12
N LYS A 119 5.37 -24.17 19.35
CA LYS A 119 5.61 -25.07 18.22
C LYS A 119 5.53 -24.30 16.90
N ARG A 120 6.47 -24.56 15.99
CA ARG A 120 6.48 -23.99 14.64
C ARG A 120 5.76 -24.92 13.66
N SER A 121 4.79 -24.37 12.94
CA SER A 121 4.14 -25.00 11.79
C SER A 121 4.59 -24.30 10.53
N LEU A 122 5.22 -25.03 9.60
CA LEU A 122 5.64 -24.47 8.32
C LEU A 122 4.40 -24.05 7.53
N LEU A 123 4.37 -22.78 7.13
CA LEU A 123 3.33 -22.21 6.29
C LEU A 123 3.71 -22.28 4.82
N ALA A 124 4.97 -21.97 4.53
CA ALA A 124 5.49 -21.76 3.18
C ALA A 124 7.02 -21.64 3.18
N GLY A 125 7.62 -21.64 1.98
CA GLY A 125 9.01 -21.28 1.75
C GLY A 125 9.18 -20.44 0.48
N SER A 126 10.29 -19.70 0.41
CA SER A 126 10.62 -18.76 -0.67
C SER A 126 12.14 -18.65 -0.85
N SER A 127 12.57 -17.92 -1.87
CA SER A 127 13.94 -17.45 -2.06
C SER A 127 14.02 -15.95 -1.73
N ALA A 128 15.10 -15.51 -1.09
CA ALA A 128 15.37 -14.11 -0.79
C ALA A 128 16.43 -13.49 -1.71
N ASP A 129 16.20 -12.25 -2.12
CA ASP A 129 17.18 -11.35 -2.76
C ASP A 129 17.35 -10.13 -1.86
N ALA A 130 18.60 -9.75 -1.59
CA ALA A 130 18.93 -8.67 -0.65
C ALA A 130 18.54 -7.28 -1.16
N ASN A 131 18.04 -7.18 -2.40
CA ASN A 131 17.57 -5.94 -3.02
C ASN A 131 16.05 -5.92 -3.22
N VAL A 132 15.33 -6.93 -2.76
CA VAL A 132 13.90 -7.13 -3.05
C VAL A 132 13.11 -7.26 -1.75
N VAL A 133 11.95 -6.62 -1.69
CA VAL A 133 10.92 -6.91 -0.69
C VAL A 133 10.04 -8.02 -1.23
N SER A 134 10.30 -9.24 -0.78
CA SER A 134 9.59 -10.46 -1.21
C SER A 134 8.54 -10.83 -0.19
N MET A 135 7.28 -10.93 -0.61
CA MET A 135 6.13 -11.18 0.26
C MET A 135 5.25 -12.30 -0.28
N GLY A 136 4.61 -13.02 0.62
CA GLY A 136 3.26 -13.48 0.34
C GLY A 136 2.63 -14.38 1.38
N THR A 137 1.71 -15.22 0.91
CA THR A 137 0.64 -15.82 1.71
C THR A 137 0.83 -17.32 1.89
N GLY A 138 0.90 -17.75 3.14
CA GLY A 138 0.91 -19.17 3.48
C GLY A 138 -0.49 -19.67 3.82
N SER A 139 -0.77 -20.95 3.51
CA SER A 139 -1.99 -21.60 4.00
C SER A 139 -1.96 -21.66 5.53
N GLY A 140 -2.99 -21.15 6.21
CA GLY A 140 -3.08 -21.11 7.68
C GLY A 140 -2.68 -19.77 8.32
N ALA A 141 -2.44 -18.74 7.51
CA ALA A 141 -2.15 -17.37 7.95
C ALA A 141 -3.11 -16.36 7.28
N ASP A 142 -4.40 -16.47 7.60
CA ASP A 142 -5.44 -15.62 7.02
C ASP A 142 -5.19 -14.14 7.35
N GLY A 143 -5.14 -13.29 6.32
CA GLY A 143 -4.90 -11.86 6.47
C GLY A 143 -3.45 -11.47 6.73
N ILE A 144 -2.52 -12.42 6.67
CA ILE A 144 -1.10 -12.18 6.93
C ILE A 144 -0.28 -12.43 5.67
N MET A 145 0.64 -11.52 5.38
CA MET A 145 1.71 -11.71 4.43
C MET A 145 3.03 -11.74 5.19
N LEU A 146 3.85 -12.76 4.90
CA LEU A 146 5.18 -12.92 5.47
C LEU A 146 6.22 -12.89 4.35
N GLY A 147 7.40 -12.40 4.68
CA GLY A 147 8.42 -12.17 3.69
C GLY A 147 9.78 -11.78 4.26
N THR A 148 10.62 -11.33 3.34
CA THR A 148 11.94 -10.76 3.62
C THR A 148 12.08 -9.44 2.91
N ALA A 149 12.78 -8.52 3.54
CA ALA A 149 13.20 -7.26 2.95
C ALA A 149 14.72 -7.07 3.12
N PRO A 150 15.34 -6.13 2.38
CA PRO A 150 16.72 -5.74 2.60
C PRO A 150 16.95 -5.30 4.05
N ALA A 151 18.07 -5.69 4.65
CA ALA A 151 18.44 -5.20 5.99
C ALA A 151 18.55 -3.67 6.04
N THR A 152 18.85 -3.04 4.90
CA THR A 152 18.91 -1.58 4.72
C THR A 152 17.55 -0.91 4.62
N LEU A 153 16.43 -1.62 4.49
CA LEU A 153 15.12 -0.98 4.41
C LEU A 153 14.87 -0.11 5.64
N ALA A 154 14.78 1.22 5.45
CA ALA A 154 14.58 2.18 6.53
C ALA A 154 13.12 2.65 6.61
N LYS A 155 12.47 2.82 5.45
CA LYS A 155 11.06 3.23 5.34
C LYS A 155 10.38 2.41 4.26
N SER A 156 9.09 2.14 4.47
CA SER A 156 8.26 1.43 3.51
C SER A 156 6.82 1.95 3.48
N LEU A 157 6.18 1.77 2.34
CA LEU A 157 4.76 2.03 2.10
C LEU A 157 4.16 0.83 1.39
N THR A 158 3.06 0.31 1.94
CA THR A 158 2.32 -0.81 1.34
C THR A 158 1.29 -0.29 0.35
N ILE A 159 1.29 -0.81 -0.87
CA ILE A 159 0.33 -0.47 -1.92
C ILE A 159 -0.75 -1.55 -1.96
N ALA A 160 -1.93 -1.18 -1.46
CA ALA A 160 -3.12 -2.05 -1.44
C ALA A 160 -4.40 -1.21 -1.71
N PRO A 161 -4.63 -0.74 -2.95
CA PRO A 161 -5.66 0.26 -3.26
C PRO A 161 -7.10 -0.19 -3.03
N GLY A 162 -7.33 -1.50 -2.87
CA GLY A 162 -8.65 -2.06 -2.52
C GLY A 162 -8.84 -2.33 -1.04
N SER A 163 -7.84 -2.07 -0.20
CA SER A 163 -7.90 -2.32 1.24
C SER A 163 -8.94 -1.42 1.89
N LYS A 164 -9.77 -2.03 2.74
CA LYS A 164 -10.84 -1.37 3.50
C LYS A 164 -10.50 -1.27 4.98
N GLY A 165 -9.50 -2.02 5.44
CA GLY A 165 -8.99 -2.00 6.80
C GLY A 165 -7.59 -1.39 6.92
N GLY A 166 -7.14 -1.26 8.16
CA GLY A 166 -5.76 -0.95 8.47
C GLY A 166 -4.84 -2.09 8.08
N ILE A 167 -3.57 -1.74 7.87
CA ILE A 167 -2.50 -2.70 7.61
C ILE A 167 -1.44 -2.46 8.68
N GLN A 168 -1.28 -3.42 9.57
CA GLN A 168 -0.21 -3.41 10.56
C GLN A 168 1.05 -4.00 9.91
N GLN A 169 2.17 -3.29 10.05
CA GLN A 169 3.48 -3.77 9.63
C GLN A 169 4.28 -4.21 10.85
N ASP A 170 5.08 -5.25 10.68
CA ASP A 170 6.10 -5.65 11.65
C ASP A 170 7.38 -6.11 10.94
N GLU A 171 8.52 -5.79 11.52
CA GLU A 171 9.83 -6.10 10.95
C GLU A 171 10.85 -6.44 12.04
N ALA A 172 11.75 -7.37 11.71
CA ALA A 172 12.81 -7.78 12.62
C ALA A 172 14.06 -8.16 11.83
N LEU A 173 15.22 -7.62 12.23
CA LEU A 173 16.50 -7.97 11.62
C LEU A 173 16.76 -9.47 11.73
N LEU A 174 17.35 -10.05 10.68
CA LEU A 174 17.89 -11.41 10.69
C LEU A 174 19.41 -11.32 10.87
N PRO A 175 19.93 -11.46 12.11
CA PRO A 175 21.31 -11.11 12.41
C PRO A 175 22.33 -11.92 11.58
N GLY A 176 23.38 -11.24 11.10
CA GLY A 176 24.42 -11.88 10.28
C GLY A 176 23.99 -12.17 8.83
N THR A 177 22.89 -11.55 8.37
CA THR A 177 22.42 -11.64 6.99
C THR A 177 22.12 -10.25 6.42
N ASP A 178 22.00 -10.15 5.10
CA ASP A 178 21.61 -8.91 4.41
C ASP A 178 20.08 -8.70 4.39
N TYR A 179 19.35 -9.42 5.25
CA TYR A 179 17.88 -9.44 5.27
C TYR A 179 17.31 -9.01 6.62
N LYS A 180 16.06 -8.57 6.57
CA LYS A 180 15.14 -8.53 7.72
C LYS A 180 13.89 -9.34 7.38
N ALA A 181 13.31 -9.95 8.41
CA ALA A 181 11.97 -10.48 8.36
C ALA A 181 10.98 -9.31 8.24
N TYR A 182 10.00 -9.44 7.35
CA TYR A 182 9.03 -8.38 7.07
C TYR A 182 7.63 -9.00 6.97
N ALA A 183 6.66 -8.38 7.63
CA ALA A 183 5.30 -8.90 7.69
C ALA A 183 4.26 -7.78 7.62
N LEU A 184 3.12 -8.13 7.01
CA LEU A 184 1.93 -7.30 6.93
C LEU A 184 0.74 -8.08 7.47
N LYS A 185 -0.07 -7.42 8.29
CA LYS A 185 -1.34 -7.94 8.80
C LYS A 185 -2.46 -6.99 8.39
N PHE A 186 -3.38 -7.51 7.60
CA PHE A 186 -4.56 -6.81 7.14
C PHE A 186 -5.69 -7.03 8.15
N ASP A 187 -6.34 -5.95 8.59
CA ASP A 187 -7.50 -6.04 9.49
C ASP A 187 -8.63 -6.87 8.88
N ASN A 188 -8.83 -6.72 7.56
CA ASN A 188 -9.71 -7.58 6.77
C ASN A 188 -8.88 -8.57 5.95
N PRO A 189 -8.94 -9.88 6.26
CA PRO A 189 -8.15 -10.88 5.57
C PRO A 189 -8.30 -10.94 4.04
N ALA A 190 -9.47 -10.54 3.52
CA ALA A 190 -9.71 -10.52 2.07
C ALA A 190 -8.90 -9.43 1.35
N ASP A 191 -8.44 -8.39 2.06
CA ASP A 191 -7.72 -7.27 1.47
C ASP A 191 -6.29 -7.64 1.04
N VAL A 192 -5.78 -8.79 1.50
CA VAL A 192 -4.51 -9.36 1.04
C VAL A 192 -4.49 -9.55 -0.48
N GLU A 193 -5.63 -9.88 -1.10
CA GLU A 193 -5.74 -10.03 -2.56
C GLU A 193 -5.56 -8.70 -3.32
N THR A 194 -5.63 -7.57 -2.61
CA THR A 194 -5.47 -6.22 -3.18
C THR A 194 -4.04 -5.71 -3.07
N TYR A 195 -3.16 -6.43 -2.37
CA TYR A 195 -1.74 -6.09 -2.27
C TYR A 195 -1.09 -6.13 -3.65
N GLN A 196 -0.43 -5.04 -4.02
CA GLN A 196 0.30 -4.90 -5.28
C GLN A 196 1.81 -4.85 -5.08
N GLY A 197 2.27 -4.37 -3.93
CA GLY A 197 3.70 -4.27 -3.63
C GLY A 197 4.01 -3.39 -2.43
N THR A 198 5.29 -3.32 -2.11
CA THR A 198 5.87 -2.40 -1.13
C THR A 198 6.83 -1.46 -1.83
N ILE A 199 6.65 -0.17 -1.62
CA ILE A 199 7.60 0.86 -2.03
C ILE A 199 8.48 1.18 -0.82
N TRP A 200 9.79 1.35 -1.02
CA TRP A 200 10.71 1.45 0.11
C TRP A 200 11.96 2.31 -0.18
N MET A 201 12.68 2.65 0.90
CA MET A 201 13.91 3.45 0.88
C MET A 201 15.00 2.79 1.75
N ASP A 202 16.25 2.85 1.28
CA ASP A 202 17.46 2.35 1.97
C ASP A 202 17.87 3.23 3.18
N ASP A 203 17.49 4.50 3.17
CA ASP A 203 17.85 5.49 4.20
C ASP A 203 16.83 6.62 4.17
N THR A 204 16.57 7.25 5.31
CA THR A 204 15.59 8.33 5.44
C THR A 204 15.99 9.59 4.69
N ASP A 205 17.29 9.79 4.48
CA ASP A 205 17.83 10.96 3.78
C ASP A 205 18.16 10.67 2.30
N SER A 206 17.89 9.46 1.82
CA SER A 206 18.10 9.11 0.41
C SER A 206 17.06 9.79 -0.48
N ALA A 207 17.45 10.22 -1.68
CA ALA A 207 16.51 10.60 -2.73
C ALA A 207 16.01 9.40 -3.54
N VAL A 208 16.48 8.19 -3.21
CA VAL A 208 16.25 6.98 -4.01
C VAL A 208 15.12 6.18 -3.40
N VAL A 209 14.00 6.13 -4.12
CA VAL A 209 12.87 5.27 -3.80
C VAL A 209 12.86 4.05 -4.71
N ARG A 210 12.46 2.89 -4.18
CA ARG A 210 12.44 1.62 -4.91
C ARG A 210 11.08 0.94 -4.83
N ASP A 211 10.76 0.18 -5.87
CA ASP A 211 9.63 -0.76 -5.83
C ASP A 211 9.99 -2.05 -5.07
N ALA A 212 9.02 -2.96 -4.95
CA ALA A 212 9.22 -4.23 -4.25
C ALA A 212 10.33 -5.08 -4.89
N MET A 213 10.57 -4.91 -6.19
CA MET A 213 11.59 -5.63 -6.95
C MET A 213 12.98 -4.96 -6.88
N GLY A 214 13.12 -3.87 -6.12
CA GLY A 214 14.37 -3.13 -5.98
C GLY A 214 14.67 -2.16 -7.11
N ASN A 215 13.79 -2.05 -8.11
CA ASN A 215 13.95 -1.10 -9.21
C ASN A 215 13.78 0.31 -8.68
N ARG A 216 14.62 1.22 -9.17
CA ARG A 216 14.50 2.64 -8.80
C ARG A 216 13.26 3.24 -9.43
N LEU A 217 12.47 3.89 -8.60
CA LEU A 217 11.34 4.70 -9.03
C LEU A 217 11.79 6.11 -9.37
N ALA A 218 11.01 6.75 -10.24
CA ALA A 218 11.12 8.17 -10.48
C ALA A 218 10.83 8.93 -9.18
N SER A 219 11.86 9.58 -8.64
CA SER A 219 11.80 10.21 -7.31
C SER A 219 12.66 11.46 -7.26
N THR A 220 12.27 12.40 -6.39
CA THR A 220 13.00 13.64 -6.14
C THR A 220 12.83 14.07 -4.69
N LYS A 221 13.84 14.78 -4.16
CA LYS A 221 13.69 15.43 -2.85
C LYS A 221 12.77 16.63 -2.96
N ILE A 222 11.89 16.76 -1.98
CA ILE A 222 11.05 17.93 -1.77
C ILE A 222 11.34 18.45 -0.36
N GLY A 223 11.99 19.61 -0.27
CA GLY A 223 12.51 20.10 1.02
C GLY A 223 13.76 19.33 1.49
N ALA A 224 14.01 19.33 2.80
CA ALA A 224 15.24 18.80 3.39
C ALA A 224 15.21 17.28 3.59
N THR A 225 14.08 16.76 4.06
CA THR A 225 13.92 15.37 4.54
C THR A 225 12.97 14.53 3.69
N ASP A 226 12.14 15.17 2.87
CA ASP A 226 11.02 14.47 2.24
C ASP A 226 11.36 14.09 0.80
N THR A 227 10.88 12.94 0.36
CA THR A 227 11.14 12.39 -0.97
C THR A 227 9.84 12.02 -1.64
N PHE A 228 9.54 12.70 -2.75
CA PHE A 228 8.42 12.41 -3.61
C PHE A 228 8.78 11.31 -4.61
N PHE A 229 7.80 10.48 -5.00
CA PHE A 229 7.98 9.48 -6.05
C PHE A 229 6.72 9.23 -6.87
N VAL A 230 6.92 8.64 -8.05
CA VAL A 230 5.86 8.13 -8.92
C VAL A 230 6.14 6.68 -9.28
N HIS A 231 5.15 5.81 -9.11
CA HIS A 231 5.16 4.42 -9.56
C HIS A 231 4.05 4.22 -10.59
N ARG A 232 4.40 4.33 -11.88
CA ARG A 232 3.44 4.26 -12.99
C ARG A 232 2.78 2.88 -13.10
N ASP A 233 3.54 1.80 -12.91
CA ASP A 233 3.00 0.44 -13.06
C ASP A 233 1.96 0.10 -11.97
N ALA A 234 2.14 0.63 -10.77
CA ALA A 234 1.16 0.52 -9.67
C ALA A 234 0.12 1.65 -9.68
N ASP A 235 0.20 2.57 -10.64
CA ASP A 235 -0.68 3.73 -10.79
C ASP A 235 -0.78 4.59 -9.52
N VAL A 236 0.35 4.84 -8.86
CA VAL A 236 0.41 5.66 -7.63
C VAL A 236 1.51 6.72 -7.68
N MET A 237 1.30 7.80 -6.93
CA MET A 237 2.36 8.69 -6.45
C MET A 237 2.40 8.68 -4.93
N GLY A 238 3.51 9.12 -4.36
CA GLY A 238 3.62 9.20 -2.91
C GLY A 238 4.74 10.09 -2.44
N VAL A 239 4.83 10.20 -1.12
CA VAL A 239 5.90 10.90 -0.42
C VAL A 239 6.31 10.10 0.80
N PHE A 240 7.61 10.03 1.03
CA PHE A 240 8.17 9.71 2.32
C PHE A 240 8.51 11.02 3.04
N THR A 241 7.96 11.19 4.23
CA THR A 241 8.25 12.32 5.13
C THR A 241 9.11 11.84 6.29
N ALA A 242 9.59 12.75 7.15
CA ALA A 242 10.30 12.37 8.37
C ALA A 242 9.54 11.32 9.21
N ASP A 243 8.24 11.54 9.42
CA ASP A 243 7.38 10.78 10.33
C ASP A 243 6.69 9.55 9.69
N GLY A 244 6.85 9.36 8.38
CA GLY A 244 6.24 8.23 7.68
C GLY A 244 6.15 8.44 6.19
N GLY A 245 5.00 8.12 5.62
CA GLY A 245 4.74 8.40 4.22
C GLY A 245 3.27 8.25 3.86
N SER A 246 2.95 8.65 2.64
CA SER A 246 1.59 8.60 2.13
C SER A 246 1.60 8.35 0.64
N THR A 247 0.60 7.64 0.15
CA THR A 247 0.45 7.35 -1.28
C THR A 247 -0.96 7.71 -1.73
N LYS A 248 -1.07 8.01 -3.02
CA LYS A 248 -2.34 8.26 -3.69
C LYS A 248 -2.32 7.64 -5.07
N GLN A 249 -3.44 7.08 -5.49
CA GLN A 249 -3.61 6.66 -6.88
C GLN A 249 -3.48 7.87 -7.82
N LEU A 250 -2.85 7.67 -8.97
CA LEU A 250 -2.81 8.69 -10.00
C LEU A 250 -4.22 8.95 -10.51
N GLY A 251 -4.57 10.23 -10.63
CA GLY A 251 -5.85 10.64 -11.19
C GLY A 251 -5.87 10.51 -12.71
N THR A 252 -7.06 10.56 -13.29
CA THR A 252 -7.26 10.62 -14.75
C THR A 252 -7.17 12.05 -15.32
N SER A 253 -7.12 13.07 -14.45
CA SER A 253 -6.91 14.48 -14.82
C SER A 253 -5.45 14.77 -15.16
N SER A 254 -5.16 15.99 -15.61
CA SER A 254 -3.79 16.40 -15.95
C SER A 254 -2.89 16.54 -14.72
N ILE A 255 -3.50 16.71 -13.54
CA ILE A 255 -2.82 16.78 -12.26
C ILE A 255 -3.25 15.65 -11.31
N THR A 256 -2.39 15.30 -10.35
CA THR A 256 -2.74 14.48 -9.19
C THR A 256 -2.23 15.17 -7.93
N THR A 257 -3.09 15.42 -6.93
CA THR A 257 -2.71 16.11 -5.69
C THR A 257 -2.76 15.18 -4.48
N LEU A 258 -1.63 15.03 -3.80
CA LEU A 258 -1.53 14.36 -2.50
C LEU A 258 -1.43 15.43 -1.42
N GLY A 259 -2.28 15.30 -0.40
CA GLY A 259 -2.12 16.04 0.84
C GLY A 259 -1.81 15.06 1.96
N THR A 260 -0.80 15.35 2.75
CA THR A 260 -0.45 14.60 3.96
C THR A 260 -0.17 15.56 5.09
N GLY A 261 -0.58 15.22 6.28
CA GLY A 261 -0.42 16.09 7.43
C GLY A 261 -0.83 15.39 8.70
N GLN A 262 -0.42 15.99 9.81
CA GLN A 262 -0.65 15.47 11.13
C GLN A 262 -1.08 16.60 12.07
N ARG A 263 -1.76 16.19 13.13
CA ARG A 263 -2.07 17.04 14.27
C ARG A 263 -1.68 16.28 15.52
N HIS A 264 -0.72 16.81 16.26
CA HIS A 264 -0.46 16.33 17.61
C HIS A 264 -1.50 16.90 18.57
N GLU A 265 -1.76 16.20 19.67
CA GLU A 265 -2.75 16.62 20.65
C GLU A 265 -2.42 18.02 21.20
N GLY A 266 -3.37 18.95 21.06
CA GLY A 266 -3.19 20.34 21.50
C GLY A 266 -2.37 21.23 20.57
N GLU A 267 -1.95 20.73 19.40
CA GLU A 267 -1.20 21.50 18.40
C GLU A 267 -2.03 21.85 17.16
N ASP A 268 -1.53 22.83 16.41
CA ASP A 268 -2.04 23.17 15.08
C ASP A 268 -1.80 22.03 14.08
N TRP A 269 -2.64 21.99 13.06
CA TRP A 269 -2.38 21.12 11.90
C TRP A 269 -1.12 21.57 11.18
N SER A 270 -0.26 20.61 10.85
CA SER A 270 0.81 20.79 9.87
C SER A 270 0.50 19.95 8.63
N TRP A 271 0.53 20.58 7.46
CA TRP A 271 0.12 19.97 6.20
C TRP A 271 1.14 20.21 5.09
N LEU A 272 1.41 19.17 4.32
CA LEU A 272 2.19 19.16 3.09
C LEU A 272 1.24 18.79 1.94
N SER A 273 1.14 19.66 0.95
CA SER A 273 0.46 19.38 -0.31
C SER A 273 1.48 19.26 -1.44
N ILE A 274 1.34 18.21 -2.24
CA ILE A 274 2.21 17.89 -3.37
C ILE A 274 1.30 17.62 -4.57
N THR A 275 1.59 18.27 -5.69
CA THR A 275 0.87 18.06 -6.95
C THR A 275 1.86 17.63 -8.02
N LEU A 276 1.58 16.46 -8.63
CA LEU A 276 2.21 16.05 -9.87
C LEU A 276 1.55 16.80 -11.03
N LEU A 277 2.35 17.52 -11.81
CA LEU A 277 1.95 18.36 -12.92
C LEU A 277 2.55 17.83 -14.24
N PRO A 278 1.98 18.20 -15.40
CA PRO A 278 2.61 17.93 -16.69
C PRO A 278 4.03 18.49 -16.77
N GLU A 279 4.88 17.85 -17.56
CA GLU A 279 6.27 18.28 -17.78
C GLU A 279 6.37 19.75 -18.26
N GLY A 280 7.31 20.51 -17.71
CA GLY A 280 7.55 21.90 -18.08
C GLY A 280 6.55 22.89 -17.51
N SER A 281 5.68 22.45 -16.58
CA SER A 281 4.79 23.34 -15.83
C SER A 281 5.59 24.30 -14.94
N ARG A 282 5.20 25.57 -14.91
CA ARG A 282 5.85 26.66 -14.16
C ARG A 282 4.82 27.64 -13.59
N ASN A 283 5.26 28.60 -12.79
CA ASN A 283 4.41 29.62 -12.16
C ASN A 283 3.20 28.99 -11.44
N VAL A 284 3.47 27.98 -10.62
CA VAL A 284 2.44 27.22 -9.93
C VAL A 284 1.95 27.99 -8.71
N THR A 285 0.65 28.00 -8.49
CA THR A 285 0.02 28.57 -7.28
C THR A 285 -1.05 27.61 -6.77
N PHE A 286 -1.11 27.46 -5.45
CA PHE A 286 -2.14 26.66 -4.78
C PHE A 286 -3.19 27.57 -4.14
N GLU A 287 -4.45 27.23 -4.37
CA GLU A 287 -5.58 27.81 -3.62
C GLU A 287 -5.87 26.88 -2.43
N TRP A 288 -5.78 27.43 -1.22
CA TRP A 288 -5.99 26.68 0.01
C TRP A 288 -7.39 26.93 0.58
N ALA A 289 -7.99 25.87 1.12
CA ALA A 289 -9.08 25.96 2.08
C ALA A 289 -8.56 25.64 3.47
N ASP A 290 -9.12 26.32 4.47
CA ASP A 290 -8.92 26.08 5.90
C ASP A 290 -7.48 26.27 6.41
N ALA A 291 -6.55 26.76 5.57
CA ALA A 291 -5.21 27.15 5.98
C ALA A 291 -5.21 28.54 6.64
N ALA A 292 -4.75 28.65 7.88
CA ALA A 292 -4.47 29.93 8.52
C ALA A 292 -3.17 30.56 7.99
N THR A 293 -2.15 29.74 7.77
CA THR A 293 -0.91 30.16 7.11
C THR A 293 -0.50 29.15 6.06
N HIS A 294 0.18 29.60 5.01
CA HIS A 294 0.71 28.73 3.97
C HIS A 294 1.90 29.41 3.29
N HIS A 295 2.74 28.59 2.66
CA HIS A 295 3.83 29.03 1.83
C HIS A 295 3.48 28.94 0.35
N ASP A 296 4.17 29.74 -0.46
CA ASP A 296 4.08 29.66 -1.92
C ASP A 296 4.53 28.29 -2.42
N ALA A 297 3.97 27.86 -3.55
CA ALA A 297 4.33 26.59 -4.15
C ALA A 297 5.76 26.63 -4.69
N VAL A 298 6.55 25.64 -4.28
CA VAL A 298 7.89 25.38 -4.80
C VAL A 298 7.79 24.32 -5.88
N VAL A 299 8.25 24.65 -7.09
CA VAL A 299 8.34 23.69 -8.20
C VAL A 299 9.72 23.09 -8.22
N THR A 300 9.78 21.77 -8.16
CA THR A 300 11.02 21.00 -8.26
C THR A 300 10.99 20.23 -9.57
N ASP A 301 12.02 20.45 -10.39
CA ASP A 301 12.25 19.61 -11.56
C ASP A 301 12.67 18.23 -11.07
N SER A 302 11.93 17.21 -11.51
CA SER A 302 12.17 15.84 -11.10
C SER A 302 12.59 15.05 -12.32
N SER A 303 13.89 14.74 -12.39
CA SER A 303 14.43 13.89 -13.45
C SER A 303 13.80 12.51 -13.35
N GLY A 304 13.02 12.13 -14.37
CA GLY A 304 12.45 10.79 -14.52
C GLY A 304 10.98 10.62 -14.11
N THR A 305 10.31 11.63 -13.54
CA THR A 305 8.86 11.51 -13.16
C THR A 305 7.89 11.77 -14.31
N ASP A 306 8.39 12.04 -15.52
CA ASP A 306 7.59 12.47 -16.68
C ASP A 306 6.62 13.62 -16.34
N GLY A 307 7.06 14.53 -15.47
CA GLY A 307 6.23 15.58 -14.89
C GLY A 307 7.01 16.50 -13.95
N ALA A 308 6.45 17.68 -13.69
CA ALA A 308 6.96 18.61 -12.68
C ALA A 308 6.27 18.35 -11.34
N VAL A 309 6.98 18.57 -10.23
CA VAL A 309 6.43 18.38 -8.89
C VAL A 309 6.33 19.74 -8.22
N ALA A 310 5.12 20.18 -7.90
CA ALA A 310 4.92 21.36 -7.07
C ALA A 310 4.53 20.94 -5.66
N TRP A 311 5.08 21.59 -4.65
CA TRP A 311 4.72 21.31 -3.27
C TRP A 311 4.69 22.60 -2.44
N ALA A 312 3.88 22.58 -1.38
CA ALA A 312 3.76 23.68 -0.44
C ALA A 312 3.29 23.15 0.91
N THR A 313 3.60 23.89 1.97
CA THR A 313 3.12 23.59 3.31
C THR A 313 2.09 24.61 3.77
N GLY A 314 1.19 24.17 4.65
CA GLY A 314 0.17 25.00 5.27
C GLY A 314 -0.10 24.55 6.70
N THR A 315 -0.62 25.46 7.50
CA THR A 315 -1.07 25.19 8.87
C THR A 315 -2.50 25.67 9.10
N ALA A 316 -3.21 25.03 10.01
CA ALA A 316 -4.54 25.43 10.45
C ALA A 316 -4.65 25.28 11.97
N PRO A 317 -5.54 26.04 12.65
CA PRO A 317 -5.80 25.84 14.07
C PRO A 317 -6.20 24.39 14.36
N GLY A 318 -5.75 23.85 15.49
CA GLY A 318 -6.05 22.47 15.87
C GLY A 318 -7.55 22.17 15.98
N ASP A 319 -8.36 23.18 16.31
CA ASP A 319 -9.82 23.12 16.41
C ASP A 319 -10.48 23.36 15.04
N GLY A 320 -10.42 22.37 14.14
CA GLY A 320 -11.03 22.49 12.82
C GLY A 320 -10.56 21.44 11.81
N PRO A 321 -11.08 21.53 10.57
CA PRO A 321 -10.53 20.76 9.46
C PRO A 321 -9.09 21.20 9.18
N GLY A 322 -8.23 20.24 8.82
CA GLY A 322 -6.86 20.54 8.40
C GLY A 322 -6.81 21.29 7.07
N PRO A 323 -5.68 21.96 6.77
CA PRO A 323 -5.46 22.63 5.49
C PRO A 323 -5.66 21.66 4.32
N ARG A 324 -6.24 22.14 3.22
CA ARG A 324 -6.24 21.39 1.95
C ARG A 324 -6.12 22.33 0.77
N VAL A 325 -5.43 21.89 -0.27
CA VAL A 325 -5.46 22.57 -1.57
C VAL A 325 -6.75 22.20 -2.28
N THR A 326 -7.46 23.20 -2.80
CA THR A 326 -8.73 23.02 -3.54
C THR A 326 -8.56 23.25 -5.03
N ARG A 327 -7.62 24.09 -5.44
CA ARG A 327 -7.28 24.34 -6.84
C ARG A 327 -5.79 24.53 -7.03
N VAL A 328 -5.32 24.10 -8.19
CA VAL A 328 -3.96 24.28 -8.64
C VAL A 328 -4.00 25.05 -9.95
N THR A 329 -3.21 26.12 -10.02
CA THR A 329 -3.04 26.91 -11.24
C THR A 329 -1.58 26.87 -11.66
N TRP A 330 -1.32 26.66 -12.95
CA TRP A 330 0.03 26.61 -13.51
C TRP A 330 0.07 27.18 -14.93
N THR A 331 1.27 27.42 -15.43
CA THR A 331 1.53 27.76 -16.82
C THR A 331 2.26 26.59 -17.48
N ASP A 332 1.74 26.08 -18.59
CA ASP A 332 2.37 24.98 -19.32
C ASP A 332 3.62 25.43 -20.12
N LYS A 333 4.27 24.46 -20.76
CA LYS A 333 5.44 24.69 -21.62
C LYS A 333 5.16 25.67 -22.77
N ALA A 334 3.94 25.67 -23.30
CA ALA A 334 3.50 26.56 -24.38
C ALA A 334 3.17 27.99 -23.90
N GLY A 335 3.11 28.22 -22.58
CA GLY A 335 2.75 29.50 -21.99
C GLY A 335 1.26 29.68 -21.69
N THR A 336 0.46 28.62 -21.86
CA THR A 336 -0.98 28.65 -21.53
C THR A 336 -1.18 28.48 -20.03
N ARG A 337 -2.04 29.31 -19.45
CA ARG A 337 -2.41 29.21 -18.03
C ARG A 337 -3.57 28.24 -17.86
N HIS A 338 -3.41 27.26 -16.97
CA HIS A 338 -4.39 26.25 -16.62
C HIS A 338 -4.78 26.37 -15.15
N THR A 339 -6.02 26.04 -14.83
CA THR A 339 -6.52 25.95 -13.46
C THR A 339 -7.42 24.73 -13.36
N GLU A 340 -7.05 23.80 -12.48
CA GLU A 340 -7.83 22.59 -12.22
C GLU A 340 -8.12 22.46 -10.72
N ALA A 341 -9.21 21.76 -10.39
CA ALA A 341 -9.49 21.38 -9.02
C ALA A 341 -8.46 20.35 -8.55
N ALA A 342 -8.00 20.49 -7.31
CA ALA A 342 -7.16 19.45 -6.69
C ALA A 342 -8.01 18.19 -6.50
N ASN A 343 -7.48 17.07 -7.01
CA ASN A 343 -8.11 15.76 -6.98
C ASN A 343 -7.41 14.86 -5.98
#